data_AF-A0A956L7N1-F1
#
_entry.id   AF-A0A956L7N1-F1
#
_cell.length_a   1.000
_cell.length_b   1.000
_cell.length_c   1.000
_cell.angle_alpha   90.00
_cell.angle_beta   90.00
_cell.angle_gamma   90.00
#
_symmetry.space_group_name_H-M   'P 1'
#
loop_
_entity.id
_entity.type
_entity.pdbx_description
1 polymer ?
#
loop_
_entity_poly.entity_id
_entity_poly.type
_entity_poly.pdbx_seq_one_letter_code
_entity_poly.pdbx_strand_id
1 'polypeptide(L)'
;MSAAPVPSLQFGPYGGRYVAESLMPAVEELGRAWPEAWADEAFRAEYHRILAEYVGRPSPLTPAPRLAEAVGVARVLLKREDLNHTGSHKINNCVGQVLLARRLGKRRIIAETGAGQHGVATATVCAYFGMPCVVYMGAVDVERQRLNVFRMRLLGAEVVPVHSGSATLKDAINEALRDWVTHVDDTHYVIGSVMGPDPYPTMVRELHRVIGAEARQQALELCGALPDVVVACVGGGSNAMGIFSGFVDDEGVALVGVEAAGEGLQGKHAATMSR
;
A
#
# COMPACT_ATOMS: atom_id res chain seq x y z
N MET A 1 -6.09 30.75 16.12
CA MET A 1 -6.66 31.05 14.78
C MET A 1 -6.79 29.70 14.08
N SER A 2 -8.00 29.23 13.78
CA SER A 2 -8.14 27.94 13.10
C SER A 2 -7.60 28.11 11.67
N ALA A 3 -6.67 27.24 11.27
CA ALA A 3 -6.22 27.19 9.89
C ALA A 3 -7.45 26.92 8.99
N ALA A 4 -7.45 27.49 7.78
CA ALA A 4 -8.50 27.22 6.81
C ALA A 4 -8.54 25.70 6.50
N PRO A 5 -9.73 25.10 6.35
CA PRO A 5 -9.86 23.67 6.07
C PRO A 5 -9.17 23.32 4.76
N VAL A 6 -8.37 22.25 4.78
CA VAL A 6 -7.63 21.78 3.61
C VAL A 6 -8.63 21.14 2.65
N PRO A 7 -8.73 21.59 1.38
CA PRO A 7 -9.61 20.97 0.40
C PRO A 7 -9.38 19.45 0.33
N SER A 8 -10.47 18.68 0.30
CA SER A 8 -10.39 17.23 0.15
C SER A 8 -10.45 16.84 -1.32
N LEU A 9 -9.54 15.97 -1.76
CA LEU A 9 -9.56 15.45 -3.13
C LEU A 9 -10.63 14.36 -3.30
N GLN A 10 -11.36 14.44 -4.41
CA GLN A 10 -12.28 13.41 -4.89
C GLN A 10 -11.93 13.03 -6.33
N PHE A 11 -12.19 11.77 -6.68
CA PHE A 11 -12.02 11.21 -8.02
C PHE A 11 -13.41 10.90 -8.59
N GLY A 12 -14.00 11.86 -9.30
CA GLY A 12 -15.41 11.80 -9.68
C GLY A 12 -16.28 11.68 -8.42
N PRO A 13 -17.15 10.67 -8.28
CA PRO A 13 -17.99 10.47 -7.10
C PRO A 13 -17.29 9.77 -5.92
N TYR A 14 -16.01 9.38 -6.06
CA TYR A 14 -15.28 8.56 -5.08
C TYR A 14 -14.23 9.37 -4.30
N GLY A 15 -13.84 8.91 -3.10
CA GLY A 15 -12.81 9.56 -2.27
C GLY A 15 -13.40 10.44 -1.18
N GLY A 16 -12.73 11.52 -0.79
CA GLY A 16 -13.17 12.41 0.31
C GLY A 16 -12.66 12.01 1.70
N ARG A 17 -13.14 12.69 2.74
CA ARG A 17 -12.81 12.46 4.15
C ARG A 17 -14.05 12.05 4.95
N TYR A 18 -14.40 10.77 4.88
CA TYR A 18 -15.52 10.21 5.64
C TYR A 18 -14.99 9.52 6.91
N VAL A 19 -14.60 10.32 7.90
CA VAL A 19 -14.09 9.86 9.20
C VAL A 19 -14.83 10.51 10.36
N ALA A 20 -14.65 9.98 11.57
CA ALA A 20 -15.12 10.64 12.78
C ALA A 20 -14.44 12.00 12.96
N GLU A 21 -15.17 12.98 13.49
CA GLU A 21 -14.68 14.34 13.74
C GLU A 21 -13.38 14.36 14.57
N SER A 22 -13.25 13.42 15.51
CA SER A 22 -12.04 13.27 16.33
C SER A 22 -10.77 12.93 15.53
N LEU A 23 -10.88 12.40 14.31
CA LEU A 23 -9.76 12.13 13.40
C LEU A 23 -9.48 13.27 12.43
N MET A 24 -10.38 14.24 12.29
CA MET A 24 -10.21 15.33 11.32
C MET A 24 -8.91 16.13 11.52
N PRO A 25 -8.47 16.45 12.75
CA PRO A 25 -7.18 17.13 12.94
C PRO A 25 -5.99 16.34 12.38
N ALA A 26 -5.97 15.01 12.58
CA ALA A 26 -4.92 14.12 12.08
C ALA A 26 -4.92 14.05 10.54
N VAL A 27 -6.11 13.91 9.97
CA VAL A 27 -6.31 13.81 8.52
C VAL A 27 -5.96 15.13 7.84
N GLU A 28 -6.27 16.27 8.44
CA GLU A 28 -5.86 17.58 7.93
C GLU A 28 -4.37 17.86 8.08
N GLU A 29 -3.75 17.48 9.21
CA GLU A 29 -2.29 17.52 9.37
C GLU A 29 -1.63 16.74 8.24
N LEU A 30 -2.07 15.50 8.00
CA LEU A 30 -1.56 14.67 6.93
C LEU A 30 -1.84 15.28 5.54
N GLY A 31 -3.02 15.87 5.35
CA GLY A 31 -3.43 16.55 4.12
C GLY A 31 -2.55 17.76 3.75
N ARG A 32 -1.96 18.44 4.72
CA ARG A 32 -0.95 19.49 4.49
C ARG A 32 0.45 18.93 4.32
N ALA A 33 0.82 18.02 5.21
CA ALA A 33 2.19 17.53 5.29
C ALA A 33 2.59 16.65 4.10
N TRP A 34 1.67 15.84 3.56
CA TRP A 34 1.98 14.95 2.45
C TRP A 34 2.38 15.72 1.17
N PRO A 35 1.58 16.67 0.65
CA PRO A 35 1.98 17.46 -0.52
C PRO A 35 3.30 18.22 -0.32
N GLU A 36 3.50 18.80 0.86
CA GLU A 36 4.74 19.52 1.21
C GLU A 36 5.96 18.57 1.21
N ALA A 37 5.83 17.39 1.82
CA ALA A 37 6.88 16.40 1.85
C ALA A 37 7.17 15.84 0.44
N TRP A 38 6.15 15.60 -0.38
CA TRP A 38 6.37 15.07 -1.73
C TRP A 38 6.96 16.11 -2.68
N ALA A 39 6.66 17.40 -2.50
CA ALA A 39 7.29 18.48 -3.26
C ALA A 39 8.78 18.64 -2.92
N ASP A 40 9.18 18.31 -1.69
CA ASP A 40 10.57 18.39 -1.22
C ASP A 40 11.46 17.34 -1.92
N GLU A 41 12.47 17.83 -2.65
CA GLU A 41 13.45 16.99 -3.35
C GLU A 41 14.29 16.15 -2.38
N ALA A 42 14.61 16.66 -1.19
CA ALA A 42 15.39 15.91 -0.20
C ALA A 42 14.60 14.72 0.34
N PHE A 43 13.30 14.88 0.57
CA PHE A 43 12.41 13.79 0.99
C PHE A 43 12.33 12.71 -0.10
N ARG A 44 12.12 13.10 -1.36
CA ARG A 44 12.08 12.16 -2.48
C ARG A 44 13.43 11.47 -2.70
N ALA A 45 14.53 12.19 -2.57
CA ALA A 45 15.88 11.63 -2.67
C ALA A 45 16.14 10.59 -1.58
N GLU A 46 15.78 10.88 -0.32
CA GLU A 46 15.91 9.91 0.77
C GLU A 46 15.01 8.69 0.55
N TYR A 47 13.77 8.90 0.14
CA TYR A 47 12.85 7.82 -0.22
C TYR A 47 13.43 6.90 -1.29
N HIS A 48 13.88 7.46 -2.41
CA HIS A 48 14.44 6.69 -3.52
C HIS A 48 15.77 6.01 -3.14
N ARG A 49 16.60 6.66 -2.32
CA ARG A 49 17.82 6.05 -1.79
C ARG A 49 17.52 4.80 -0.98
N ILE A 50 16.52 4.85 -0.08
CA ILE A 50 16.11 3.67 0.71
C ILE A 50 15.54 2.59 -0.21
N LEU A 51 14.75 2.96 -1.22
CA LEU A 51 14.24 1.99 -2.20
C LEU A 51 15.39 1.26 -2.93
N ALA A 52 16.43 1.98 -3.33
CA ALA A 52 17.58 1.40 -4.01
C ALA A 52 18.43 0.54 -3.06
N GLU A 53 18.88 1.12 -1.95
CA GLU A 53 19.90 0.54 -1.06
C GLU A 53 19.35 -0.54 -0.11
N TYR A 54 18.08 -0.42 0.32
CA TYR A 54 17.49 -1.29 1.33
C TYR A 54 16.38 -2.20 0.78
N VAL A 55 15.54 -1.69 -0.12
CA VAL A 55 14.46 -2.50 -0.72
C VAL A 55 14.97 -3.37 -1.87
N GLY A 56 16.00 -2.92 -2.60
CA GLY A 56 16.57 -3.63 -3.75
C GLY A 56 15.91 -3.28 -5.09
N ARG A 57 15.40 -2.05 -5.22
CA ARG A 57 14.84 -1.56 -6.49
C ARG A 57 15.94 -1.18 -7.50
N PRO A 58 15.68 -1.26 -8.82
CA PRO A 58 14.42 -1.64 -9.46
C PRO A 58 14.14 -3.14 -9.43
N SER A 59 12.88 -3.53 -9.27
CA SER A 59 12.51 -4.94 -9.41
C SER A 59 12.56 -5.34 -10.90
N PRO A 60 13.02 -6.56 -11.25
CA PRO A 60 13.14 -6.93 -12.66
C PRO A 60 11.79 -7.16 -13.35
N LEU A 61 11.76 -7.01 -14.67
CA LEU A 61 10.67 -7.45 -15.55
C LEU A 61 11.12 -8.73 -16.26
N THR A 62 10.55 -9.88 -15.90
CA THR A 62 11.05 -11.19 -16.34
C THR A 62 10.13 -11.84 -17.37
N PRO A 63 10.61 -12.24 -18.56
CA PRO A 63 9.83 -13.06 -19.49
C PRO A 63 9.46 -14.43 -18.93
N ALA A 64 8.20 -14.83 -19.11
CA ALA A 64 7.64 -16.11 -18.66
C ALA A 64 7.10 -16.93 -19.84
N PRO A 65 7.97 -17.51 -20.69
CA PRO A 65 7.56 -18.15 -21.95
C PRO A 65 6.63 -19.36 -21.73
N ARG A 66 6.84 -20.15 -20.68
CA ARG A 66 5.97 -21.28 -20.35
C ARG A 66 4.55 -20.85 -19.96
N LEU A 67 4.42 -19.68 -19.32
CA LEU A 67 3.11 -19.12 -18.98
C LEU A 67 2.44 -18.55 -20.24
N ALA A 68 3.21 -17.90 -21.10
CA ALA A 68 2.72 -17.41 -22.39
C ALA A 68 2.15 -18.55 -23.25
N GLU A 69 2.87 -19.66 -23.35
CA GLU A 69 2.40 -20.89 -24.01
C GLU A 69 1.09 -21.42 -23.37
N ALA A 70 1.06 -21.52 -22.04
CA ALA A 70 -0.09 -22.07 -21.32
C ALA A 70 -1.38 -21.24 -21.48
N VAL A 71 -1.27 -19.92 -21.64
CA VAL A 71 -2.42 -19.01 -21.82
C VAL A 71 -2.65 -18.60 -23.27
N GLY A 72 -1.85 -19.14 -24.21
CA GLY A 72 -2.04 -18.92 -25.66
C GLY A 72 -1.74 -17.50 -26.13
N VAL A 73 -0.78 -16.81 -25.52
CA VAL A 73 -0.37 -15.44 -25.92
C VAL A 73 1.10 -15.40 -26.35
N ALA A 74 1.47 -14.39 -27.13
CA ALA A 74 2.82 -14.27 -27.66
C ALA A 74 3.89 -14.04 -26.58
N ARG A 75 3.55 -13.33 -25.50
CA ARG A 75 4.49 -12.97 -24.44
C ARG A 75 3.77 -12.71 -23.12
N VAL A 76 4.38 -13.17 -22.03
CA VAL A 76 4.01 -12.77 -20.67
C VAL A 76 5.27 -12.26 -19.97
N LEU A 77 5.18 -11.07 -19.37
CA LEU A 77 6.24 -10.46 -18.57
C LEU A 77 5.75 -10.32 -17.13
N LEU A 78 6.60 -10.72 -16.17
CA LEU A 78 6.30 -10.64 -14.75
C LEU A 78 7.08 -9.49 -14.13
N LYS A 79 6.37 -8.46 -13.61
CA LYS A 79 7.00 -7.40 -12.81
C LYS A 79 7.24 -7.92 -11.39
N ARG A 80 8.51 -8.16 -11.04
CA ARG A 80 8.93 -9.02 -9.92
C ARG A 80 8.94 -8.32 -8.56
N GLU A 81 7.82 -7.72 -8.15
CA GLU A 81 7.68 -7.13 -6.81
C GLU A 81 7.78 -8.17 -5.67
N ASP A 82 7.72 -9.47 -6.00
CA ASP A 82 8.00 -10.58 -5.08
C ASP A 82 9.46 -10.62 -4.62
N LEU A 83 10.39 -10.01 -5.37
CA LEU A 83 11.81 -9.96 -5.04
C LEU A 83 12.20 -8.76 -4.18
N ASN A 84 11.28 -7.82 -3.95
CA ASN A 84 11.54 -6.71 -3.04
C ASN A 84 11.85 -7.25 -1.64
N HIS A 85 12.65 -6.52 -0.87
CA HIS A 85 12.79 -6.79 0.56
C HIS A 85 11.40 -6.90 1.22
N THR A 86 11.24 -7.86 2.14
CA THR A 86 9.96 -8.33 2.72
C THR A 86 9.06 -9.18 1.81
N GLY A 87 9.33 -9.25 0.50
CA GLY A 87 8.69 -10.17 -0.45
C GLY A 87 7.41 -9.68 -1.10
N SER A 88 7.14 -8.37 -1.10
CA SER A 88 5.97 -7.80 -1.81
C SER A 88 6.13 -6.32 -2.15
N HIS A 89 5.16 -5.78 -2.89
CA HIS A 89 5.09 -4.35 -3.23
C HIS A 89 4.85 -3.44 -2.01
N LYS A 90 4.32 -3.98 -0.88
CA LYS A 90 3.88 -3.18 0.29
C LYS A 90 4.98 -2.34 0.90
N ILE A 91 6.24 -2.78 0.79
CA ILE A 91 7.39 -2.08 1.35
C ILE A 91 7.58 -0.68 0.75
N ASN A 92 7.23 -0.47 -0.53
CA ASN A 92 7.34 0.83 -1.18
C ASN A 92 6.51 1.90 -0.45
N ASN A 93 5.31 1.53 -0.02
CA ASN A 93 4.40 2.37 0.73
C ASN A 93 4.86 2.57 2.18
N CYS A 94 5.31 1.49 2.84
CA CYS A 94 5.74 1.55 4.24
C CYS A 94 6.96 2.46 4.42
N VAL A 95 7.94 2.41 3.51
CA VAL A 95 9.10 3.31 3.53
C VAL A 95 8.65 4.77 3.50
N GLY A 96 7.77 5.13 2.55
CA GLY A 96 7.31 6.51 2.40
C GLY A 96 6.51 7.03 3.59
N GLN A 97 5.55 6.24 4.10
CA GLN A 97 4.72 6.66 5.22
C GLN A 97 5.49 6.74 6.54
N VAL A 98 6.39 5.81 6.84
CA VAL A 98 7.22 5.89 8.06
C VAL A 98 8.24 7.03 7.95
N LEU A 99 8.80 7.28 6.76
CA LEU A 99 9.65 8.46 6.54
C LEU A 99 8.87 9.76 6.77
N LEU A 100 7.63 9.84 6.29
CA LEU A 100 6.73 10.98 6.56
C LEU A 100 6.42 11.12 8.05
N ALA A 101 6.14 10.02 8.75
CA ALA A 101 5.91 10.03 10.19
C ALA A 101 7.09 10.62 10.97
N ARG A 102 8.34 10.28 10.57
CA ARG A 102 9.55 10.87 11.15
C ARG A 102 9.64 12.37 10.89
N ARG A 103 9.36 12.81 9.67
CA ARG A 103 9.33 14.25 9.32
C ARG A 103 8.32 15.02 10.17
N LEU A 104 7.19 14.40 10.45
CA LEU A 104 6.13 14.92 11.31
C LEU A 104 6.45 14.84 12.82
N GLY A 105 7.60 14.28 13.21
CA GLY A 105 7.97 14.12 14.61
C GLY A 105 7.13 13.09 15.37
N LYS A 106 6.39 12.23 14.67
CA LYS A 106 5.62 11.15 15.27
C LYS A 106 6.59 10.10 15.84
N ARG A 107 6.25 9.55 17.00
CA ARG A 107 7.13 8.66 17.79
C ARG A 107 6.66 7.22 17.79
N ARG A 108 5.45 6.96 17.31
CA ARG A 108 4.83 5.63 17.30
C ARG A 108 4.14 5.37 15.97
N ILE A 109 4.24 4.15 15.49
CA ILE A 109 3.57 3.68 14.28
C ILE A 109 2.52 2.65 14.63
N ILE A 110 1.36 2.77 14.00
CA ILE A 110 0.33 1.72 13.99
C ILE A 110 0.00 1.31 12.55
N ALA A 111 -0.41 0.06 12.37
CA ALA A 111 -0.91 -0.45 11.10
C ALA A 111 -1.93 -1.57 11.32
N GLU A 112 -2.75 -1.85 10.31
CA GLU A 112 -3.56 -3.06 10.23
C GLU A 112 -2.88 -4.15 9.40
N THR A 113 -3.29 -5.40 9.52
CA THR A 113 -2.94 -6.41 8.50
C THR A 113 -3.93 -7.57 8.48
N GLY A 114 -4.12 -8.16 7.30
CA GLY A 114 -4.89 -9.39 7.09
C GLY A 114 -3.96 -10.56 6.78
N ALA A 115 -3.46 -10.65 5.54
CA ALA A 115 -2.50 -11.69 5.16
C ALA A 115 -1.12 -11.58 5.85
N GLY A 116 -0.84 -10.49 6.57
CA GLY A 116 0.41 -10.29 7.30
C GLY A 116 1.48 -9.47 6.55
N GLN A 117 1.45 -9.42 5.22
CA GLN A 117 2.49 -8.74 4.42
C GLN A 117 2.64 -7.24 4.72
N HIS A 118 1.52 -6.51 4.91
CA HIS A 118 1.58 -5.08 5.28
C HIS A 118 2.19 -4.88 6.67
N GLY A 119 1.78 -5.69 7.64
CA GLY A 119 2.33 -5.67 8.98
C GLY A 119 3.83 -6.00 9.03
N VAL A 120 4.29 -7.00 8.27
CA VAL A 120 5.72 -7.33 8.16
C VAL A 120 6.50 -6.19 7.52
N ALA A 121 5.99 -5.59 6.44
CA ALA A 121 6.64 -4.45 5.80
C ALA A 121 6.72 -3.23 6.73
N THR A 122 5.64 -2.92 7.44
CA THR A 122 5.60 -1.81 8.42
C THR A 122 6.59 -2.07 9.55
N ALA A 123 6.55 -3.25 10.17
CA ALA A 123 7.48 -3.63 11.23
C ALA A 123 8.95 -3.56 10.79
N THR A 124 9.25 -3.96 9.54
CA THR A 124 10.61 -3.91 8.98
C THR A 124 11.12 -2.47 8.88
N VAL A 125 10.30 -1.56 8.36
CA VAL A 125 10.68 -0.15 8.20
C VAL A 125 10.75 0.56 9.56
N CYS A 126 9.84 0.24 10.48
CA CYS A 126 9.91 0.71 11.86
C CYS A 126 11.21 0.27 12.54
N ALA A 127 11.61 -0.99 12.38
CA ALA A 127 12.89 -1.48 12.90
C ALA A 127 14.10 -0.76 12.27
N TYR A 128 14.06 -0.51 10.96
CA TYR A 128 15.09 0.26 10.24
C TYR A 128 15.28 1.67 10.81
N PHE A 129 14.18 2.34 11.17
CA PHE A 129 14.20 3.70 11.72
C PHE A 129 14.23 3.77 13.26
N GLY A 130 14.19 2.63 13.96
CA GLY A 130 14.11 2.59 15.43
C GLY A 130 12.80 3.13 16.00
N MET A 131 11.67 2.94 15.31
CA MET A 131 10.35 3.40 15.74
C MET A 131 9.52 2.26 16.37
N PRO A 132 8.86 2.48 17.52
CA PRO A 132 7.84 1.58 18.04
C PRO A 132 6.72 1.32 17.03
N CYS A 133 6.33 0.04 16.88
CA CYS A 133 5.33 -0.40 15.92
C CYS A 133 4.31 -1.31 16.58
N VAL A 134 3.02 -1.00 16.43
CA VAL A 134 1.91 -1.86 16.83
C VAL A 134 1.09 -2.25 15.61
N VAL A 135 0.88 -3.55 15.41
CA VAL A 135 0.14 -4.08 14.26
C VAL A 135 -1.13 -4.76 14.76
N TYR A 136 -2.27 -4.24 14.32
CA TYR A 136 -3.59 -4.83 14.55
C TYR A 136 -3.88 -5.90 13.50
N MET A 137 -4.27 -7.09 13.95
CA MET A 137 -4.54 -8.22 13.06
C MET A 137 -5.74 -9.01 13.57
N GLY A 138 -6.69 -9.34 12.70
CA GLY A 138 -7.85 -10.14 13.08
C GLY A 138 -7.42 -11.48 13.69
N ALA A 139 -8.04 -11.92 14.78
CA ALA A 139 -7.62 -13.14 15.49
C ALA A 139 -7.67 -14.40 14.59
N VAL A 140 -8.61 -14.46 13.65
CA VAL A 140 -8.67 -15.53 12.64
C VAL A 140 -7.44 -15.49 11.72
N ASP A 141 -6.99 -14.30 11.34
CA ASP A 141 -5.82 -14.10 10.49
C ASP A 141 -4.51 -14.36 11.25
N VAL A 142 -4.44 -14.05 12.55
CA VAL A 142 -3.29 -14.38 13.42
C VAL A 142 -3.02 -15.89 13.43
N GLU A 143 -4.08 -16.70 13.58
CA GLU A 143 -3.97 -18.16 13.56
C GLU A 143 -3.61 -18.72 12.17
N ARG A 144 -4.16 -18.13 11.11
CA ARG A 144 -3.87 -18.56 9.72
C ARG A 144 -2.47 -18.15 9.27
N GLN A 145 -1.95 -17.02 9.74
CA GLN A 145 -0.72 -16.38 9.26
C GLN A 145 0.38 -16.35 10.33
N ARG A 146 0.49 -17.43 11.13
CA ARG A 146 1.45 -17.54 12.24
C ARG A 146 2.89 -17.20 11.87
N LEU A 147 3.33 -17.52 10.65
CA LEU A 147 4.68 -17.19 10.17
C LEU A 147 4.90 -15.67 10.06
N ASN A 148 3.90 -14.93 9.54
CA ASN A 148 4.00 -13.48 9.44
C ASN A 148 3.88 -12.82 10.82
N VAL A 149 3.06 -13.36 11.72
CA VAL A 149 3.00 -12.91 13.13
C VAL A 149 4.34 -13.07 13.81
N PHE A 150 4.99 -14.23 13.64
CA PHE A 150 6.32 -14.49 14.18
C PHE A 150 7.36 -13.50 13.62
N ARG A 151 7.36 -13.26 12.31
CA ARG A 151 8.26 -12.28 11.67
C ARG A 151 8.07 -10.86 12.21
N MET A 152 6.83 -10.40 12.38
CA MET A 152 6.54 -9.09 12.96
C MET A 152 7.12 -8.95 14.37
N ARG A 153 6.93 -9.97 15.22
CA ARG A 153 7.48 -9.98 16.59
C ARG A 153 9.01 -10.02 16.61
N LEU A 154 9.62 -10.79 15.70
CA LEU A 154 11.09 -10.85 15.57
C LEU A 154 11.68 -9.49 15.16
N LEU A 155 10.93 -8.70 14.38
CA LEU A 155 11.26 -7.32 14.02
C LEU A 155 10.96 -6.31 15.15
N GLY A 156 10.49 -6.76 16.32
CA GLY A 156 10.21 -5.91 17.48
C GLY A 156 8.83 -5.24 17.47
N ALA A 157 7.95 -5.58 16.53
CA ALA A 157 6.59 -5.04 16.54
C ALA A 157 5.70 -5.79 17.55
N GLU A 158 4.84 -5.04 18.22
CA GLU A 158 3.72 -5.60 18.97
C GLU A 158 2.63 -6.04 17.97
N VAL A 159 2.08 -7.25 18.15
CA VAL A 159 0.97 -7.75 17.32
C VAL A 159 -0.23 -7.94 18.21
N VAL A 160 -1.29 -7.16 17.96
CA VAL A 160 -2.52 -7.12 18.75
C VAL A 160 -3.62 -7.91 18.01
N PRO A 161 -4.04 -9.08 18.52
CA PRO A 161 -5.14 -9.85 17.94
C PRO A 161 -6.48 -9.15 18.18
N VAL A 162 -7.26 -8.96 17.12
CA VAL A 162 -8.59 -8.34 17.17
C VAL A 162 -9.67 -9.42 17.14
N HIS A 163 -10.45 -9.51 18.22
CA HIS A 163 -11.49 -10.52 18.41
C HIS A 163 -12.91 -10.02 18.10
N SER A 164 -13.08 -8.70 17.92
CA SER A 164 -14.38 -8.09 17.63
C SER A 164 -14.89 -8.45 16.24
N GLY A 165 -16.21 -8.46 16.08
CA GLY A 165 -16.85 -8.61 14.77
C GLY A 165 -16.53 -9.94 14.09
N SER A 166 -16.08 -9.88 12.84
CA SER A 166 -15.67 -11.07 12.09
C SER A 166 -14.26 -11.55 12.42
N ALA A 167 -13.51 -10.79 13.23
CA ALA A 167 -12.11 -11.02 13.58
C ALA A 167 -11.20 -11.15 12.34
N THR A 168 -11.42 -10.30 11.33
CA THR A 168 -10.63 -10.22 10.08
C THR A 168 -10.07 -8.80 9.84
N LEU A 169 -9.46 -8.57 8.68
CA LEU A 169 -8.89 -7.26 8.28
C LEU A 169 -9.81 -6.06 8.54
N LYS A 170 -11.11 -6.16 8.26
CA LYS A 170 -12.04 -5.04 8.50
C LYS A 170 -12.07 -4.62 9.97
N ASP A 171 -12.08 -5.60 10.87
CA ASP A 171 -12.11 -5.35 12.31
C ASP A 171 -10.75 -4.81 12.79
N ALA A 172 -9.64 -5.30 12.22
CA ALA A 172 -8.31 -4.76 12.48
C ALA A 172 -8.16 -3.28 12.08
N ILE A 173 -8.75 -2.87 10.94
CA ILE A 173 -8.80 -1.45 10.52
C ILE A 173 -9.54 -0.62 11.58
N ASN A 174 -10.69 -1.10 12.05
CA ASN A 174 -11.49 -0.37 13.03
C ASN A 174 -10.72 -0.16 14.35
N GLU A 175 -10.03 -1.18 14.84
CA GLU A 175 -9.23 -1.06 16.07
C GLU A 175 -8.00 -0.16 15.87
N ALA A 176 -7.32 -0.22 14.72
CA ALA A 176 -6.25 0.71 14.39
C ALA A 176 -6.74 2.17 14.36
N LEU A 177 -7.92 2.44 13.78
CA LEU A 177 -8.52 3.76 13.78
C LEU A 177 -8.91 4.23 15.19
N ARG A 178 -9.42 3.34 16.05
CA ARG A 178 -9.72 3.66 17.46
C ARG A 178 -8.45 4.02 18.24
N ASP A 179 -7.38 3.26 18.08
CA ASP A 179 -6.07 3.58 18.66
C ASP A 179 -5.60 4.95 18.19
N TRP A 180 -5.71 5.21 16.88
CA TRP A 180 -5.27 6.48 16.31
C TRP A 180 -6.02 7.68 16.91
N VAL A 181 -7.34 7.56 17.13
CA VAL A 181 -8.14 8.60 17.81
C VAL A 181 -7.57 8.92 19.19
N THR A 182 -7.14 7.89 19.94
CA THR A 182 -6.63 8.05 21.30
C THR A 182 -5.18 8.57 21.39
N HIS A 183 -4.39 8.41 20.33
CA HIS A 183 -2.95 8.74 20.31
C HIS A 183 -2.55 9.65 19.14
N VAL A 184 -3.48 10.49 18.67
CA VAL A 184 -3.34 11.28 17.44
C VAL A 184 -2.10 12.18 17.40
N ASP A 185 -1.67 12.69 18.56
CA ASP A 185 -0.59 13.65 18.67
C ASP A 185 0.78 13.03 18.33
N ASP A 186 1.04 11.79 18.74
CA ASP A 186 2.36 11.16 18.63
C ASP A 186 2.39 9.89 17.76
N THR A 187 1.23 9.43 17.29
CA THR A 187 1.10 8.22 16.49
C THR A 187 0.77 8.52 15.02
N HIS A 188 1.46 7.84 14.11
CA HIS A 188 1.10 7.82 12.69
C HIS A 188 0.49 6.46 12.32
N TYR A 189 -0.64 6.51 11.61
CA TYR A 189 -1.29 5.32 11.07
C TYR A 189 -0.80 5.04 9.64
N VAL A 190 -0.07 3.94 9.47
CA VAL A 190 0.41 3.46 8.16
C VAL A 190 -0.66 2.59 7.52
N ILE A 191 -1.47 3.17 6.62
CA ILE A 191 -2.51 2.43 5.91
C ILE A 191 -1.91 1.51 4.85
N GLY A 192 -2.51 0.32 4.66
CA GLY A 192 -1.94 -0.73 3.82
C GLY A 192 -2.32 -0.74 2.34
N SER A 193 -3.19 0.16 1.88
CA SER A 193 -3.65 0.19 0.48
C SER A 193 -4.21 1.56 0.06
N VAL A 194 -4.56 1.69 -1.24
CA VAL A 194 -5.23 2.87 -1.82
C VAL A 194 -6.69 2.91 -1.37
N MET A 195 -6.88 3.24 -0.10
CA MET A 195 -8.18 3.34 0.58
C MET A 195 -8.10 4.38 1.70
N GLY A 196 -9.19 4.53 2.46
CA GLY A 196 -9.25 5.48 3.58
C GLY A 196 -9.53 6.92 3.12
N PRO A 197 -9.50 7.87 4.08
CA PRO A 197 -9.75 9.28 3.77
C PRO A 197 -8.59 9.90 2.99
N ASP A 198 -8.89 10.91 2.18
CA ASP A 198 -7.86 11.81 1.64
C ASP A 198 -6.96 12.35 2.78
N PRO A 199 -5.61 12.27 2.68
CA PRO A 199 -4.83 12.05 1.45
C PRO A 199 -4.34 10.62 1.20
N TYR A 200 -4.76 9.63 1.99
CA TYR A 200 -4.22 8.26 1.89
C TYR A 200 -4.29 7.64 0.49
N PRO A 201 -5.41 7.68 -0.25
CA PRO A 201 -5.47 7.10 -1.59
C PRO A 201 -4.40 7.67 -2.53
N THR A 202 -4.26 9.00 -2.55
CA THR A 202 -3.26 9.69 -3.39
C THR A 202 -1.85 9.36 -2.94
N MET A 203 -1.57 9.46 -1.63
CA MET A 203 -0.25 9.17 -1.06
C MET A 203 0.21 7.74 -1.38
N VAL A 204 -0.64 6.75 -1.09
CA VAL A 204 -0.30 5.34 -1.31
C VAL A 204 -0.12 5.05 -2.81
N ARG A 205 -0.93 5.66 -3.69
CA ARG A 205 -0.72 5.58 -5.14
C ARG A 205 0.65 6.10 -5.52
N GLU A 206 0.99 7.33 -5.13
CA GLU A 206 2.28 7.97 -5.46
C GLU A 206 3.47 7.12 -5.01
N LEU A 207 3.42 6.56 -3.80
CA LEU A 207 4.45 5.67 -3.26
C LEU A 207 4.55 4.33 -4.00
N HIS A 208 3.52 3.91 -4.76
CA HIS A 208 3.58 2.73 -5.60
C HIS A 208 3.86 3.03 -7.09
N ARG A 209 3.91 4.30 -7.52
CA ARG A 209 4.15 4.65 -8.95
C ARG A 209 5.47 4.16 -9.49
N VAL A 210 6.45 3.95 -8.61
CA VAL A 210 7.75 3.36 -8.95
C VAL A 210 7.61 2.02 -9.69
N ILE A 211 6.55 1.25 -9.41
CA ILE A 211 6.28 -0.02 -10.08
C ILE A 211 5.99 0.20 -11.57
N GLY A 212 5.07 1.11 -11.89
CA GLY A 212 4.68 1.44 -13.26
C GLY A 212 5.80 2.11 -14.04
N ALA A 213 6.51 3.05 -13.41
CA ALA A 213 7.64 3.75 -14.04
C ALA A 213 8.76 2.78 -14.47
N GLU A 214 9.16 1.87 -13.57
CA GLU A 214 10.15 0.85 -13.90
C GLU A 214 9.62 -0.14 -14.94
N ALA A 215 8.39 -0.62 -14.78
CA ALA A 215 7.80 -1.59 -15.72
C ALA A 215 7.71 -1.03 -17.14
N ARG A 216 7.34 0.25 -17.30
CA ARG A 216 7.27 0.93 -18.58
C ARG A 216 8.64 1.01 -19.24
N GLN A 217 9.65 1.48 -18.50
CA GLN A 217 11.02 1.58 -19.00
C GLN A 217 11.55 0.20 -19.43
N GLN A 218 11.38 -0.80 -18.57
CA GLN A 218 11.84 -2.17 -18.83
C GLN A 218 11.09 -2.81 -20.01
N ALA A 219 9.79 -2.54 -20.19
CA ALA A 219 9.03 -3.04 -21.33
C ALA A 219 9.54 -2.46 -22.65
N LEU A 220 9.80 -1.15 -22.70
CA LEU A 220 10.37 -0.50 -23.88
C LEU A 220 11.77 -1.05 -24.20
N GLU A 221 12.61 -1.27 -23.19
CA GLU A 221 13.95 -1.85 -23.37
C GLU A 221 13.90 -3.31 -23.88
N LEU A 222 13.00 -4.13 -23.34
CA LEU A 222 12.92 -5.56 -23.67
C LEU A 222 12.14 -5.84 -24.97
N CYS A 223 11.14 -5.02 -25.28
CA CYS A 223 10.18 -5.29 -26.35
C CYS A 223 10.27 -4.28 -27.51
N GLY A 224 10.89 -3.12 -27.30
CA GLY A 224 10.84 -2.01 -28.25
C GLY A 224 9.45 -1.36 -28.38
N ALA A 225 8.50 -1.73 -27.51
CA ALA A 225 7.11 -1.30 -27.54
C ALA A 225 6.49 -1.38 -26.14
N LEU A 226 5.38 -0.65 -25.95
CA LEU A 226 4.52 -0.80 -24.78
C LEU A 226 3.76 -2.13 -24.83
N PRO A 227 3.34 -2.68 -23.67
CA PRO A 227 2.52 -3.90 -23.63
C PRO A 227 1.11 -3.63 -24.16
N ASP A 228 0.49 -4.62 -24.79
CA ASP A 228 -0.93 -4.53 -25.19
C ASP A 228 -1.87 -4.49 -23.97
N VAL A 229 -1.50 -5.20 -22.90
CA VAL A 229 -2.29 -5.34 -21.68
C VAL A 229 -1.41 -5.32 -20.43
N VAL A 230 -1.82 -4.58 -19.40
CA VAL A 230 -1.24 -4.63 -18.05
C VAL A 230 -2.30 -5.18 -17.11
N VAL A 231 -1.95 -6.27 -16.41
CA VAL A 231 -2.87 -7.00 -15.51
C VAL A 231 -2.36 -6.93 -14.07
N ALA A 232 -3.25 -6.65 -13.12
CA ALA A 232 -2.92 -6.61 -11.70
C ALA A 232 -4.09 -7.06 -10.82
N CYS A 233 -3.80 -7.64 -9.65
CA CYS A 233 -4.85 -8.06 -8.73
C CYS A 233 -5.38 -6.87 -7.91
N VAL A 234 -6.69 -6.85 -7.65
CA VAL A 234 -7.37 -5.78 -6.93
C VAL A 234 -7.99 -6.33 -5.65
N GLY A 235 -7.25 -6.13 -4.55
CA GLY A 235 -7.82 -6.11 -3.19
C GLY A 235 -8.24 -4.67 -2.88
N GLY A 236 -7.44 -3.96 -2.08
CA GLY A 236 -7.58 -2.50 -1.95
C GLY A 236 -6.89 -1.69 -3.07
N GLY A 237 -6.45 -2.32 -4.16
CA GLY A 237 -5.95 -1.66 -5.36
C GLY A 237 -4.51 -1.12 -5.38
N SER A 238 -3.71 -1.23 -4.32
CA SER A 238 -2.42 -0.52 -4.27
C SER A 238 -1.35 -0.98 -5.28
N ASN A 239 -1.22 -2.28 -5.52
CA ASN A 239 -0.31 -2.78 -6.57
C ASN A 239 -0.80 -2.37 -7.96
N ALA A 240 -2.11 -2.51 -8.20
CA ALA A 240 -2.74 -2.21 -9.47
C ALA A 240 -2.59 -0.72 -9.83
N MET A 241 -2.93 0.18 -8.92
CA MET A 241 -2.74 1.62 -9.11
C MET A 241 -1.27 2.00 -9.30
N GLY A 242 -0.36 1.29 -8.61
CA GLY A 242 1.08 1.46 -8.79
C GLY A 242 1.54 1.15 -10.20
N ILE A 243 1.22 -0.05 -10.70
CA ILE A 243 1.65 -0.45 -12.05
C ILE A 243 0.89 0.30 -13.15
N PHE A 244 -0.42 0.51 -13.01
CA PHE A 244 -1.25 1.22 -13.98
C PHE A 244 -0.84 2.69 -14.15
N SER A 245 -0.29 3.33 -13.11
CA SER A 245 0.17 4.72 -13.20
C SER A 245 1.25 4.95 -14.27
N GLY A 246 1.95 3.90 -14.72
CA GLY A 246 2.92 3.98 -15.81
C GLY A 246 2.32 3.94 -17.22
N PHE A 247 1.02 3.63 -17.34
CA PHE A 247 0.36 3.33 -18.61
C PHE A 247 -1.02 3.97 -18.78
N VAL A 248 -1.51 4.68 -17.75
CA VAL A 248 -2.89 5.23 -17.72
C VAL A 248 -3.19 6.24 -18.84
N ASP A 249 -2.16 6.92 -19.33
CA ASP A 249 -2.27 7.91 -20.41
C ASP A 249 -2.04 7.29 -21.81
N ASP A 250 -1.72 5.99 -21.89
CA ASP A 250 -1.43 5.29 -23.15
C ASP A 250 -2.71 4.57 -23.65
N GLU A 251 -3.48 5.20 -24.54
CA GLU A 251 -4.76 4.66 -25.06
C GLU A 251 -4.66 3.25 -25.69
N GLY A 252 -3.48 2.88 -26.18
CA GLY A 252 -3.21 1.56 -26.75
C GLY A 252 -2.95 0.45 -25.73
N VAL A 253 -2.90 0.76 -24.43
CA VAL A 253 -2.59 -0.19 -23.36
C VAL A 253 -3.85 -0.48 -22.54
N ALA A 254 -4.36 -1.72 -22.62
CA ALA A 254 -5.49 -2.12 -21.81
C ALA A 254 -5.07 -2.35 -20.34
N LEU A 255 -5.80 -1.75 -19.39
CA LEU A 255 -5.57 -1.92 -17.96
C LEU A 255 -6.63 -2.83 -17.34
N VAL A 256 -6.20 -4.00 -16.83
CA VAL A 256 -7.12 -5.04 -16.34
C VAL A 256 -6.88 -5.33 -14.86
N GLY A 257 -7.85 -4.95 -14.02
CA GLY A 257 -7.88 -5.29 -12.60
C GLY A 257 -8.61 -6.62 -12.36
N VAL A 258 -8.00 -7.52 -11.58
CA VAL A 258 -8.57 -8.85 -11.27
C VAL A 258 -8.97 -8.93 -9.79
N GLU A 259 -10.28 -9.05 -9.52
CA GLU A 259 -10.84 -9.16 -8.17
C GLU A 259 -11.05 -10.61 -7.71
N ALA A 260 -11.17 -10.83 -6.40
CA ALA A 260 -11.39 -12.16 -5.82
C ALA A 260 -12.88 -12.55 -5.82
N ALA A 261 -13.29 -13.34 -6.81
CA ALA A 261 -14.67 -13.82 -6.97
C ALA A 261 -15.10 -14.90 -5.95
N GLY A 262 -14.20 -15.45 -5.14
CA GLY A 262 -14.51 -16.43 -4.10
C GLY A 262 -15.28 -17.65 -4.63
N GLU A 263 -16.44 -17.95 -4.02
CA GLU A 263 -17.35 -19.03 -4.43
C GLU A 263 -18.25 -18.65 -5.64
N GLY A 264 -18.02 -17.47 -6.23
CA GLY A 264 -18.81 -16.88 -7.31
C GLY A 264 -19.44 -15.55 -6.89
N LEU A 265 -19.78 -14.69 -7.86
CA LEU A 265 -20.36 -13.36 -7.59
C LEU A 265 -21.74 -13.41 -6.93
N GLN A 266 -22.43 -14.55 -7.00
CA GLN A 266 -23.70 -14.80 -6.30
C GLN A 266 -23.52 -15.46 -4.92
N GLY A 267 -22.28 -15.76 -4.54
CA GLY A 267 -21.91 -16.44 -3.30
C GLY A 267 -21.02 -15.57 -2.40
N LYS A 268 -20.16 -16.22 -1.61
CA LYS A 268 -19.17 -15.51 -0.77
C LYS A 268 -17.99 -15.05 -1.63
N HIS A 269 -17.81 -13.74 -1.76
CA HIS A 269 -16.71 -13.15 -2.53
C HIS A 269 -16.11 -11.93 -1.82
N ALA A 270 -14.96 -11.47 -2.34
CA ALA A 270 -14.32 -10.23 -1.94
C ALA A 270 -14.19 -9.24 -3.12
N ALA A 271 -14.86 -9.49 -4.24
CA ALA A 271 -15.02 -8.52 -5.33
C ALA A 271 -15.82 -7.30 -4.86
N THR A 272 -15.34 -6.10 -5.19
CA THR A 272 -15.87 -4.83 -4.70
C THR A 272 -16.41 -3.94 -5.81
N MET A 273 -15.91 -4.10 -7.04
CA MET A 273 -16.27 -3.31 -8.22
C MET A 273 -17.20 -4.06 -9.16
N SER A 274 -17.06 -5.38 -9.24
CA SER A 274 -17.90 -6.24 -10.09
C SER A 274 -19.28 -6.40 -9.45
N ARG A 275 -20.30 -5.73 -10.02
CA ARG A 275 -21.72 -5.91 -9.70
C ARG A 275 -22.47 -6.43 -10.91
#